data_AF-A0A7V6C0B4-F1
#
_entry.id   AF-A0A7V6C0B4-F1
#
_cell.length_a   1.000
_cell.length_b   1.000
_cell.length_c   1.000
_cell.angle_alpha   90.00
_cell.angle_beta   90.00
_cell.angle_gamma   90.00
#
_symmetry.space_group_name_H-M   'P 1'
#
loop_
_entity.id
_entity.type
_entity.pdbx_description
1 polymer ?
#
loop_
_entity_poly.entity_id
_entity_poly.type
_entity_poly.pdbx_seq_one_letter_code
_entity_poly.pdbx_strand_id
1 'polypeptide(L)'
;MRYLIIFLSFFSFAFATKQIETAHFIILYENIALADYAQDVAAEAERALEILAPIFSTPKNKIIIRFETNNDSFNAFATPLPRSTMVFRTAKSGSFSSLITVIIHELTHIKQLGFTDGVDGNRGLFLGLDLGTGYEDIAALAPAWFIEGIATWVESHYAINGRLYDSKTTQIIDSLVLSENWPSLDDLSLANLDFWPAGAARYYLGVEFIEYLVQKYSFEQIVELLKNYNSSYYRDSFSQNWQKVTGS
;
A
#
# COMPACT_ATOMS: atom_id res chain seq x y z
N MET A 1 6.32 16.69 40.03
CA MET A 1 6.47 17.54 38.83
C MET A 1 7.34 16.77 37.85
N ARG A 2 6.74 16.07 36.87
CA ARG A 2 7.47 15.31 35.85
C ARG A 2 7.32 16.04 34.53
N TYR A 3 8.43 16.41 33.90
CA TYR A 3 8.46 17.11 32.63
C TYR A 3 8.03 16.16 31.51
N LEU A 4 6.97 16.53 30.80
CA LEU A 4 6.56 15.90 29.55
C LEU A 4 7.46 16.46 28.44
N ILE A 5 8.40 15.65 27.95
CA ILE A 5 9.16 15.96 26.74
C ILE A 5 8.28 15.54 25.56
N ILE A 6 7.68 16.52 24.89
CA ILE A 6 6.96 16.31 23.63
C ILE A 6 8.01 16.21 22.52
N PHE A 7 8.21 15.00 21.99
CA PHE A 7 8.87 14.84 20.70
C PHE A 7 7.87 15.25 19.60
N LEU A 8 7.83 16.55 19.30
CA LEU A 8 7.26 17.03 18.05
C LEU A 8 8.22 16.58 16.94
N SER A 9 7.91 15.46 16.29
CA SER A 9 8.48 15.16 14.99
C SER A 9 8.05 16.31 14.07
N PHE A 10 8.98 17.22 13.80
CA PHE A 10 8.78 18.24 12.79
C PHE A 10 8.46 17.52 11.48
N PHE A 11 7.20 17.59 11.04
CA PHE A 11 6.91 17.52 9.62
C PHE A 11 7.74 18.61 8.98
N SER A 12 8.86 18.23 8.38
CA SER A 12 9.61 19.14 7.53
C SER A 12 8.68 19.52 6.39
N PHE A 13 8.08 20.71 6.47
CA PHE A 13 7.55 21.40 5.31
C PHE A 13 8.73 21.87 4.48
N ALA A 14 9.49 20.93 3.93
CA ALA A 14 10.41 21.24 2.86
C ALA A 14 9.52 21.57 1.65
N PHE A 15 9.45 22.86 1.32
CA PHE A 15 8.80 23.32 0.10
C PHE A 15 9.61 22.74 -1.06
N ALA A 16 9.08 21.72 -1.73
CA ALA A 16 9.65 21.25 -2.99
C ALA A 16 9.81 22.45 -3.93
N THR A 17 11.04 22.69 -4.39
CA THR A 17 11.37 23.88 -5.20
C THR A 17 11.12 23.64 -6.68
N LYS A 18 10.85 22.40 -7.10
CA LYS A 18 10.64 21.99 -8.50
C LYS A 18 9.51 20.97 -8.61
N GLN A 19 8.85 20.96 -9.78
CA GLN A 19 7.79 20.02 -10.09
C GLN A 19 7.79 19.55 -11.55
N ILE A 20 7.33 18.31 -11.77
CA ILE A 20 6.88 17.80 -13.07
C ILE A 20 5.39 17.49 -12.94
N GLU A 21 4.60 17.87 -13.93
CA GLU A 21 3.16 17.64 -13.94
C GLU A 21 2.77 16.83 -15.17
N THR A 22 1.99 15.78 -14.96
CA THR A 22 1.46 14.91 -16.01
C THR A 22 -0.08 14.99 -16.02
N ALA A 23 -0.75 14.10 -16.76
CA ALA A 23 -2.22 14.06 -16.77
C ALA A 23 -2.78 13.75 -15.38
N HIS A 24 -2.17 12.80 -14.66
CA HIS A 24 -2.69 12.30 -13.39
C HIS A 24 -1.75 12.49 -12.20
N PHE A 25 -0.53 13.01 -12.39
CA PHE A 25 0.46 13.13 -11.32
C PHE A 25 1.11 14.52 -11.23
N ILE A 26 1.57 14.85 -10.02
CA ILE A 26 2.46 15.98 -9.74
C ILE A 26 3.69 15.43 -8.99
N ILE A 27 4.85 15.39 -9.63
CA ILE A 27 6.11 14.94 -9.04
C ILE A 27 6.84 16.14 -8.46
N LEU A 28 7.19 16.09 -7.18
CA LEU A 28 7.82 17.15 -6.42
C LEU A 28 9.22 16.70 -5.96
N TYR A 29 10.23 17.50 -6.29
CA TYR A 29 11.63 17.20 -6.02
C TYR A 29 12.42 18.48 -5.73
N GLU A 30 13.55 18.33 -5.03
CA GLU A 30 14.33 19.47 -4.52
C GLU A 30 15.66 19.67 -5.24
N ASN A 31 16.31 18.58 -5.65
CA ASN A 31 17.64 18.60 -6.28
C ASN A 31 17.53 18.44 -7.80
N ILE A 32 18.14 19.35 -8.58
CA ILE A 32 18.17 19.27 -10.04
C ILE A 32 18.82 17.98 -10.56
N ALA A 33 19.74 17.38 -9.79
CA ALA A 33 20.33 16.09 -10.13
C ALA A 33 19.31 14.93 -10.17
N LEU A 34 18.12 15.13 -9.58
CA LEU A 34 17.01 14.17 -9.64
C LEU A 34 16.07 14.42 -10.82
N ALA A 35 16.31 15.40 -11.68
CA ALA A 35 15.37 15.78 -12.73
C ALA A 35 15.10 14.65 -13.74
N ASP A 36 16.12 13.90 -14.14
CA ASP A 36 15.96 12.77 -15.06
C ASP A 36 15.21 11.62 -14.37
N TYR A 37 15.58 11.28 -13.13
CA TYR A 37 14.86 10.29 -12.33
C TYR A 37 13.40 10.70 -12.06
N ALA A 38 13.12 11.99 -11.86
CA ALA A 38 11.78 12.51 -11.70
C ALA A 38 10.92 12.34 -12.96
N GLN A 39 11.54 12.47 -14.14
CA GLN A 39 10.88 12.21 -15.43
C GLN A 39 10.59 10.72 -15.60
N ASP A 40 11.55 9.85 -15.25
CA ASP A 40 11.35 8.39 -15.29
C ASP A 40 10.18 7.98 -14.37
N VAL A 41 10.17 8.48 -13.13
CA VAL A 41 9.06 8.23 -12.19
C VAL A 41 7.73 8.73 -12.73
N ALA A 42 7.69 9.92 -13.37
CA ALA A 42 6.48 10.46 -13.96
C ALA A 42 5.93 9.55 -15.08
N ALA A 43 6.80 9.07 -15.96
CA ALA A 43 6.44 8.19 -17.06
C ALA A 43 5.97 6.81 -16.57
N GLU A 44 6.67 6.22 -15.60
CA GLU A 44 6.29 4.95 -14.99
C GLU A 44 5.00 5.06 -14.16
N ALA A 45 4.73 6.20 -13.51
CA ALA A 45 3.49 6.45 -12.78
C ALA A 45 2.27 6.47 -13.71
N GLU A 46 2.37 7.14 -14.86
CA GLU A 46 1.30 7.12 -15.87
C GLU A 46 1.09 5.69 -16.40
N ARG A 47 2.17 4.96 -16.71
CA ARG A 47 2.07 3.56 -17.16
C ARG A 47 1.42 2.65 -16.11
N ALA A 48 1.82 2.78 -14.85
CA ALA A 48 1.20 2.04 -13.74
C ALA A 48 -0.29 2.37 -13.61
N LEU A 49 -0.67 3.63 -13.84
CA LEU A 49 -2.07 4.01 -13.80
C LEU A 49 -2.88 3.44 -14.98
N GLU A 50 -2.31 3.37 -16.18
CA GLU A 50 -2.96 2.70 -17.32
C GLU A 50 -3.28 1.23 -17.02
N ILE A 51 -2.39 0.55 -16.28
CA ILE A 51 -2.57 -0.82 -15.80
C ILE A 51 -3.66 -0.92 -14.73
N LEU A 52 -3.65 0.00 -13.75
CA LEU A 52 -4.51 -0.09 -12.57
C LEU A 52 -5.91 0.52 -12.76
N ALA A 53 -6.08 1.45 -13.70
CA ALA A 53 -7.35 2.13 -13.92
C ALA A 53 -8.51 1.19 -14.31
N PRO A 54 -8.32 0.14 -15.12
CA PRO A 54 -9.38 -0.85 -15.38
C PRO A 54 -9.84 -1.60 -14.12
N ILE A 55 -8.96 -1.79 -13.14
CA ILE A 55 -9.25 -2.52 -11.89
C ILE A 55 -9.90 -1.59 -10.86
N PHE A 56 -9.31 -0.40 -10.70
CA PHE A 56 -9.59 0.50 -9.58
C PHE A 56 -10.06 1.91 -9.97
N SER A 57 -10.47 2.14 -11.22
CA SER A 57 -10.87 3.45 -11.78
C SER A 57 -9.75 4.49 -11.89
N THR A 58 -9.96 5.54 -12.68
CA THR A 58 -9.02 6.68 -12.79
C THR A 58 -9.16 7.60 -11.57
N PRO A 59 -8.08 8.16 -11.00
CA PRO A 59 -8.18 9.13 -9.91
C PRO A 59 -8.92 10.41 -10.36
N LYS A 60 -9.77 10.95 -9.48
CA LYS A 60 -10.51 12.21 -9.72
C LYS A 60 -9.63 13.46 -9.62
N ASN A 61 -8.56 13.38 -8.84
CA ASN A 61 -7.58 14.44 -8.61
C ASN A 61 -6.18 13.92 -8.91
N LYS A 62 -5.26 14.81 -9.29
CA LYS A 62 -3.85 14.42 -9.48
C LYS A 62 -3.25 13.88 -8.18
N ILE A 63 -2.48 12.80 -8.31
CA ILE A 63 -1.72 12.19 -7.23
C ILE A 63 -0.37 12.90 -7.12
N ILE A 64 0.01 13.28 -5.91
CA ILE A 64 1.31 13.91 -5.66
C ILE A 64 2.34 12.81 -5.41
N ILE A 65 3.51 12.92 -6.01
CA ILE A 65 4.69 12.10 -5.71
C ILE A 65 5.77 13.02 -5.17
N ARG A 66 6.34 12.74 -3.99
CA ARG A 66 7.40 13.56 -3.37
C ARG A 66 8.66 12.73 -3.20
N PHE A 67 9.82 13.32 -3.47
CA PHE A 67 11.10 12.68 -3.16
C PHE A 67 11.62 13.10 -1.78
N GLU A 68 11.90 12.13 -0.92
CA GLU A 68 12.61 12.35 0.34
C GLU A 68 14.08 11.93 0.17
N THR A 69 15.02 12.86 0.40
CA THR A 69 16.45 12.65 0.18
C THR A 69 17.20 12.13 1.42
N ASN A 70 16.47 11.66 2.45
CA ASN A 70 17.02 11.59 3.80
C ASN A 70 17.10 10.19 4.43
N ASN A 71 17.14 9.07 3.69
CA ASN A 71 17.48 7.76 4.27
C ASN A 71 17.88 6.70 3.22
N ASP A 72 18.86 5.84 3.56
CA ASP A 72 19.46 4.76 2.73
C ASP A 72 18.51 3.54 2.50
N SER A 73 17.19 3.75 2.45
CA SER A 73 16.21 2.67 2.25
C SER A 73 15.18 3.05 1.19
N PHE A 74 14.99 2.18 0.20
CA PHE A 74 13.94 2.31 -0.79
C PHE A 74 12.62 1.95 -0.11
N ASN A 75 11.80 2.97 0.16
CA ASN A 75 10.50 2.83 0.78
C ASN A 75 9.61 3.91 0.20
N ALA A 76 8.34 3.57 0.02
CA ALA A 76 7.33 4.53 -0.29
C ALA A 76 6.15 4.39 0.65
N PHE A 77 5.50 5.52 0.91
CA PHE A 77 4.33 5.58 1.78
C PHE A 77 3.27 6.41 1.07
N ALA A 78 2.09 5.83 0.94
CA ALA A 78 0.93 6.43 0.33
C ALA A 78 -0.05 6.94 1.40
N THR A 79 -0.23 8.27 1.50
CA THR A 79 -1.35 8.84 2.28
C THR A 79 -2.49 9.22 1.36
N PRO A 80 -3.64 8.51 1.33
CA PRO A 80 -4.80 8.86 0.51
C PRO A 80 -5.43 10.24 0.82
N LEU A 81 -5.10 10.92 1.93
CA LEU A 81 -5.73 12.20 2.31
C LEU A 81 -4.76 13.20 2.96
N PRO A 82 -4.99 14.53 2.81
CA PRO A 82 -6.00 15.20 1.97
C PRO A 82 -5.60 15.27 0.49
N ARG A 83 -4.39 14.79 0.14
CA ARG A 83 -3.94 14.54 -1.23
C ARG A 83 -3.14 13.25 -1.24
N SER A 84 -3.51 12.31 -2.11
CA SER A 84 -2.75 11.09 -2.37
C SER A 84 -1.30 11.45 -2.59
N THR A 85 -0.44 11.15 -1.61
CA THR A 85 0.99 11.46 -1.66
C THR A 85 1.75 10.15 -1.64
N MET A 86 2.52 9.84 -2.67
CA MET A 86 3.55 8.81 -2.62
C MET A 86 4.88 9.48 -2.28
N VAL A 87 5.53 9.04 -1.21
CA VAL A 87 6.92 9.44 -0.96
C VAL A 87 7.83 8.44 -1.64
N PHE A 88 8.69 8.81 -2.58
CA PHE A 88 9.74 7.91 -3.09
C PHE A 88 11.06 8.25 -2.42
N ARG A 89 11.69 7.24 -1.81
CA ARG A 89 13.09 7.31 -1.40
C ARG A 89 13.95 6.75 -2.52
N THR A 90 14.88 7.54 -3.02
CA THR A 90 15.79 7.14 -4.11
C THR A 90 16.61 5.93 -3.66
N ALA A 91 16.55 4.81 -4.39
CA ALA A 91 17.45 3.70 -4.13
C ALA A 91 18.88 4.08 -4.56
N LYS A 92 19.85 3.84 -3.68
CA LYS A 92 21.16 3.39 -4.16
C LYS A 92 20.96 2.03 -4.82
N SER A 93 21.61 1.83 -5.97
CA SER A 93 21.70 0.56 -6.69
C SER A 93 21.79 -0.63 -5.72
N GLY A 94 20.80 -1.54 -5.76
CA GLY A 94 20.74 -2.70 -4.87
C GLY A 94 19.34 -3.19 -4.47
N SER A 95 18.27 -2.44 -4.77
CA SER A 95 16.90 -2.95 -4.60
C SER A 95 16.54 -3.90 -5.74
N PHE A 96 16.05 -5.10 -5.40
CA PHE A 96 15.67 -6.15 -6.35
C PHE A 96 14.38 -5.85 -7.13
N SER A 97 13.57 -4.90 -6.64
CA SER A 97 12.31 -4.51 -7.29
C SER A 97 12.54 -3.40 -8.31
N SER A 98 12.02 -3.60 -9.52
CA SER A 98 12.04 -2.57 -10.56
C SER A 98 11.20 -1.35 -10.15
N LEU A 99 11.52 -0.16 -10.69
CA LEU A 99 10.79 1.07 -10.38
C LEU A 99 9.28 0.93 -10.60
N ILE A 100 8.88 0.28 -11.69
CA ILE A 100 7.47 0.05 -12.02
C ILE A 100 6.77 -0.88 -11.01
N THR A 101 7.45 -1.92 -10.51
CA THR A 101 6.90 -2.83 -9.48
C THR A 101 6.48 -2.05 -8.25
N VAL A 102 7.32 -1.10 -7.84
CA VAL A 102 7.09 -0.30 -6.63
C VAL A 102 5.98 0.71 -6.86
N ILE A 103 6.01 1.40 -8.00
CA ILE A 103 4.95 2.33 -8.35
C ILE A 103 3.60 1.60 -8.38
N ILE A 104 3.53 0.40 -8.95
CA ILE A 104 2.30 -0.39 -8.95
C ILE A 104 1.87 -0.76 -7.52
N HIS A 105 2.79 -1.14 -6.64
CA HIS A 105 2.50 -1.44 -5.23
C HIS A 105 1.86 -0.24 -4.52
N GLU A 106 2.53 0.90 -4.55
CA GLU A 106 2.11 2.12 -3.85
C GLU A 106 0.84 2.72 -4.46
N LEU A 107 0.75 2.70 -5.79
CA LEU A 107 -0.45 3.15 -6.48
C LEU A 107 -1.63 2.22 -6.18
N THR A 108 -1.40 0.92 -5.99
CA THR A 108 -2.43 0.00 -5.50
C THR A 108 -2.90 0.40 -4.11
N HIS A 109 -2.02 0.79 -3.17
CA HIS A 109 -2.46 1.34 -1.87
C HIS A 109 -3.34 2.58 -2.01
N ILE A 110 -2.94 3.56 -2.83
CA ILE A 110 -3.74 4.76 -3.08
C ILE A 110 -5.10 4.39 -3.63
N LYS A 111 -5.12 3.48 -4.60
CA LYS A 111 -6.32 3.11 -5.33
C LYS A 111 -7.25 2.26 -4.49
N GLN A 112 -6.73 1.31 -3.70
CA GLN A 112 -7.50 0.38 -2.88
C GLN A 112 -8.05 1.05 -1.60
N LEU A 113 -7.28 1.96 -0.98
CA LEU A 113 -7.72 2.73 0.20
C LEU A 113 -8.58 3.94 -0.17
N GLY A 114 -8.35 4.52 -1.36
CA GLY A 114 -9.16 5.60 -1.93
C GLY A 114 -10.37 5.11 -2.73
N PHE A 115 -10.64 3.80 -2.76
CA PHE A 115 -11.74 3.22 -3.53
C PHE A 115 -13.10 3.48 -2.85
N THR A 116 -13.65 4.68 -3.05
CA THR A 116 -15.02 5.04 -2.64
C THR A 116 -15.78 5.62 -3.84
N ASP A 117 -15.93 4.85 -4.91
CA ASP A 117 -16.86 5.21 -5.99
C ASP A 117 -18.28 4.78 -5.60
N GLY A 118 -18.89 5.54 -4.68
CA GLY A 118 -20.27 5.33 -4.24
C GLY A 118 -20.69 6.24 -3.09
N VAL A 119 -21.53 7.22 -3.41
CA VAL A 119 -22.25 8.16 -2.53
C VAL A 119 -21.40 9.31 -1.95
N ASP A 120 -21.53 10.47 -2.59
CA ASP A 120 -21.16 11.80 -2.08
C ASP A 120 -19.71 12.00 -1.68
N GLY A 121 -18.81 12.03 -2.69
CA GLY A 121 -17.65 12.91 -2.88
C GLY A 121 -16.83 13.52 -1.72
N ASN A 122 -16.95 13.06 -0.48
CA ASN A 122 -16.43 13.78 0.68
C ASN A 122 -16.14 12.90 1.90
N ARG A 123 -15.99 11.58 1.71
CA ARG A 123 -15.71 10.66 2.82
C ARG A 123 -14.47 9.86 2.52
N GLY A 124 -13.35 10.58 2.51
CA GLY A 124 -12.05 9.95 2.50
C GLY A 124 -11.89 9.07 3.75
N LEU A 125 -11.40 7.85 3.55
CA LEU A 125 -11.01 6.93 4.61
C LEU A 125 -10.00 7.59 5.55
N PHE A 126 -10.36 7.70 6.83
CA PHE A 126 -9.41 8.05 7.89
C PHE A 126 -8.29 7.02 7.89
N LEU A 127 -7.07 7.47 7.59
CA LEU A 127 -5.88 6.66 7.80
C LEU A 127 -5.70 6.48 9.29
N GLY A 128 -5.90 5.25 9.76
CA GLY A 128 -5.26 4.74 10.97
C GLY A 128 -3.75 4.64 10.76
N LEU A 129 -3.08 5.78 10.59
CA LEU A 129 -1.76 5.95 11.18
C LEU A 129 -2.04 6.00 12.68
N ASP A 130 -1.59 4.99 13.41
CA ASP A 130 -1.52 5.05 14.86
C ASP A 130 -0.71 6.30 15.26
N LEU A 131 -1.43 7.36 15.59
CA LEU A 131 -0.92 8.57 16.23
C LEU A 131 -1.09 8.49 17.75
N GLY A 132 -1.15 7.29 18.33
CA GLY A 132 -1.15 7.10 19.77
C GLY A 132 -2.42 7.59 20.48
N THR A 133 -3.56 7.66 19.78
CA THR A 133 -4.84 8.06 20.39
C THR A 133 -5.78 6.85 20.41
N GLY A 134 -5.84 6.17 21.55
CA GLY A 134 -6.65 4.96 21.79
C GLY A 134 -8.16 5.14 21.55
N TYR A 135 -8.57 5.06 20.28
CA TYR A 135 -9.95 5.01 19.85
C TYR A 135 -10.14 3.74 19.02
N GLU A 136 -10.84 2.76 19.59
CA GLU A 136 -11.05 1.42 19.04
C GLU A 136 -12.16 1.35 17.97
N ASP A 137 -12.81 2.48 17.62
CA ASP A 137 -13.98 2.51 16.73
C ASP A 137 -13.83 3.51 15.56
N ILE A 138 -12.76 3.36 14.75
CA ILE A 138 -12.58 4.09 13.48
C ILE A 138 -12.56 3.06 12.35
N ALA A 139 -13.38 3.27 11.30
CA ALA A 139 -13.64 2.39 10.15
C ALA A 139 -12.60 1.28 10.01
N ALA A 140 -12.98 0.06 10.45
CA ALA A 140 -12.03 -1.04 10.61
C ALA A 140 -11.25 -1.19 9.31
N LEU A 141 -9.94 -0.96 9.34
CA LEU A 141 -9.09 -1.24 8.18
C LEU A 141 -9.24 -2.72 7.86
N ALA A 142 -9.31 -3.08 6.57
CA ALA A 142 -9.26 -4.50 6.23
C ALA A 142 -7.96 -5.08 6.80
N PRO A 143 -7.93 -6.37 7.15
CA PRO A 143 -6.74 -6.99 7.73
C PRO A 143 -5.46 -6.65 6.96
N ALA A 144 -4.35 -6.42 7.66
CA ALA A 144 -3.12 -5.96 7.03
C ALA A 144 -2.63 -6.92 5.93
N TRP A 145 -2.73 -8.24 6.15
CA TRP A 145 -2.44 -9.25 5.12
C TRP A 145 -3.27 -9.10 3.84
N PHE A 146 -4.50 -8.62 3.94
CA PHE A 146 -5.40 -8.49 2.79
C PHE A 146 -5.00 -7.28 1.94
N ILE A 147 -4.76 -6.13 2.59
CA ILE A 147 -4.33 -4.89 1.93
C ILE A 147 -2.95 -5.06 1.26
N GLU A 148 -2.01 -5.66 1.99
CA GLU A 148 -0.63 -5.85 1.52
C GLU A 148 -0.55 -7.03 0.55
N GLY A 149 -1.32 -8.09 0.79
CA GLY A 149 -1.46 -9.21 -0.12
C GLY A 149 -2.00 -8.79 -1.48
N ILE A 150 -3.03 -7.93 -1.55
CA ILE A 150 -3.55 -7.41 -2.82
C ILE A 150 -2.46 -6.60 -3.54
N ALA A 151 -1.79 -5.68 -2.84
CA ALA A 151 -0.73 -4.86 -3.44
C ALA A 151 0.43 -5.72 -3.99
N THR A 152 0.85 -6.73 -3.24
CA THR A 152 1.92 -7.66 -3.64
C THR A 152 1.48 -8.67 -4.71
N TRP A 153 0.19 -9.01 -4.79
CA TRP A 153 -0.35 -9.83 -5.87
C TRP A 153 -0.40 -9.04 -7.18
N VAL A 154 -0.90 -7.80 -7.12
CA VAL A 154 -1.02 -6.89 -8.26
C VAL A 154 0.36 -6.52 -8.81
N GLU A 155 1.33 -6.16 -7.96
CA GLU A 155 2.70 -5.91 -8.45
C GLU A 155 3.31 -7.14 -9.13
N SER A 156 2.96 -8.34 -8.69
CA SER A 156 3.52 -9.59 -9.25
C SER A 156 2.92 -9.94 -10.60
N HIS A 157 1.65 -9.65 -10.82
CA HIS A 157 0.94 -9.98 -12.05
C HIS A 157 1.08 -8.91 -13.14
N TYR A 158 1.31 -7.65 -12.74
CA TYR A 158 1.33 -6.53 -13.66
C TYR A 158 2.69 -5.83 -13.77
N ALA A 159 3.69 -6.25 -12.99
CA ALA A 159 5.07 -5.82 -13.11
C ALA A 159 6.02 -7.00 -13.30
N ILE A 160 7.30 -6.70 -13.53
CA ILE A 160 8.36 -7.73 -13.62
C ILE A 160 8.90 -7.98 -12.20
N ASN A 161 9.13 -9.25 -11.85
CA ASN A 161 9.76 -9.67 -10.59
C ASN A 161 9.04 -9.19 -9.31
N GLY A 162 7.71 -9.31 -9.23
CA GLY A 162 6.98 -9.07 -7.99
C GLY A 162 7.13 -10.20 -6.97
N ARG A 163 6.70 -9.93 -5.73
CA ARG A 163 6.97 -10.79 -4.56
C ARG A 163 6.41 -12.21 -4.65
N LEU A 164 5.36 -12.47 -5.44
CA LEU A 164 4.85 -13.84 -5.63
C LEU A 164 5.88 -14.76 -6.28
N TYR A 165 6.75 -14.20 -7.13
CA TYR A 165 7.74 -14.96 -7.89
C TYR A 165 9.17 -14.75 -7.37
N ASP A 166 9.32 -14.07 -6.22
CA ASP A 166 10.62 -13.79 -5.61
C ASP A 166 11.10 -14.96 -4.75
N SER A 167 12.32 -15.44 -5.01
CA SER A 167 13.00 -16.46 -4.20
C SER A 167 13.08 -16.13 -2.71
N LYS A 168 13.10 -14.84 -2.33
CA LYS A 168 13.10 -14.41 -0.94
C LYS A 168 11.78 -14.76 -0.24
N THR A 169 10.65 -14.60 -0.93
CA THR A 169 9.33 -14.98 -0.42
C THR A 169 9.33 -16.48 -0.09
N THR A 170 9.76 -17.32 -1.03
CA THR A 170 9.88 -18.77 -0.83
C THR A 170 10.77 -19.11 0.37
N GLN A 171 11.96 -18.51 0.45
CA GLN A 171 12.90 -18.78 1.56
C GLN A 171 12.33 -18.40 2.94
N ILE A 172 11.59 -17.29 3.03
CA ILE A 172 10.98 -16.86 4.29
C ILE A 172 9.87 -17.83 4.70
N ILE A 173 9.03 -18.26 3.76
CA ILE A 173 7.97 -19.22 4.02
C ILE A 173 8.57 -20.57 4.44
N ASP A 174 9.55 -21.08 3.71
CA ASP A 174 10.25 -22.33 4.05
C ASP A 174 10.86 -22.26 5.47
N SER A 175 11.47 -21.13 5.81
CA SER A 175 12.05 -20.92 7.14
C SER A 175 11.00 -20.90 8.26
N LEU A 176 9.81 -20.33 8.01
CA LEU A 176 8.69 -20.35 8.95
C LEU A 176 8.15 -21.77 9.17
N VAL A 177 8.04 -22.55 8.09
CA VAL A 177 7.63 -23.95 8.16
C VAL A 177 8.66 -24.78 8.95
N LEU A 178 9.95 -24.64 8.64
CA LEU A 178 11.03 -25.40 9.28
C LEU A 178 11.23 -25.05 10.76
N SER A 179 10.94 -23.81 11.15
CA SER A 179 11.05 -23.36 12.54
C SER A 179 9.79 -23.62 13.37
N GLU A 180 8.75 -24.20 12.78
CA GLU A 180 7.43 -24.40 13.41
C GLU A 180 6.82 -23.08 13.95
N ASN A 181 7.22 -21.94 13.38
CA ASN A 181 6.84 -20.61 13.85
C ASN A 181 5.82 -19.96 12.90
N TRP A 182 4.79 -20.72 12.52
CA TRP A 182 3.79 -20.28 11.55
C TRP A 182 2.80 -19.27 12.17
N PRO A 183 2.68 -18.04 11.64
CA PRO A 183 1.76 -17.04 12.18
C PRO A 183 0.30 -17.42 11.91
N SER A 184 -0.58 -17.07 12.84
CA SER A 184 -2.03 -17.15 12.63
C SER A 184 -2.52 -16.05 11.67
N LEU A 185 -3.77 -16.15 11.22
CA LEU A 185 -4.36 -15.08 10.40
C LEU A 185 -4.56 -13.80 11.21
N ASP A 186 -4.82 -13.92 12.52
CA ASP A 186 -4.92 -12.78 13.42
C ASP A 186 -3.57 -12.07 13.55
N ASP A 187 -2.48 -12.83 13.68
CA ASP A 187 -1.11 -12.31 13.67
C ASP A 187 -0.85 -11.49 12.39
N LEU A 188 -1.21 -12.04 11.23
CA LEU A 188 -1.03 -11.36 9.94
C LEU A 188 -2.00 -10.19 9.71
N SER A 189 -3.06 -10.09 10.52
CA SER A 189 -4.00 -8.97 10.48
C SER A 189 -3.45 -7.74 11.21
N LEU A 190 -2.48 -7.92 12.10
CA LEU A 190 -1.82 -6.85 12.84
C LEU A 190 -0.84 -6.07 11.96
N ALA A 191 -0.75 -4.77 12.21
CA ALA A 191 0.24 -3.93 11.54
C ALA A 191 1.68 -4.26 11.99
N ASN A 192 1.87 -4.67 13.24
CA ASN A 192 3.16 -5.06 13.79
C ASN A 192 3.07 -6.44 14.39
N LEU A 193 4.02 -7.29 14.01
CA LEU A 193 4.24 -8.62 14.58
C LEU A 193 5.54 -8.59 15.38
N ASP A 194 5.50 -9.11 16.61
CA ASP A 194 6.60 -9.01 17.57
C ASP A 194 7.66 -10.11 17.42
N PHE A 195 7.51 -10.98 16.43
CA PHE A 195 8.45 -12.05 16.12
C PHE A 195 8.79 -12.07 14.63
N TRP A 196 9.98 -12.58 14.29
CA TRP A 196 10.45 -12.65 12.91
C TRP A 196 9.48 -13.42 11.99
N PRO A 197 9.18 -12.94 10.75
CA PRO A 197 9.75 -11.79 10.05
C PRO A 197 9.04 -10.44 10.34
N ALA A 198 8.36 -10.35 11.49
CA ALA A 198 7.65 -9.18 11.98
C ALA A 198 6.61 -8.67 10.96
N GLY A 199 6.42 -7.37 10.87
CA GLY A 199 5.47 -6.76 9.93
C GLY A 199 5.71 -7.14 8.46
N ALA A 200 6.87 -7.69 8.09
CA ALA A 200 7.11 -8.16 6.73
C ALA A 200 6.33 -9.44 6.37
N ALA A 201 5.86 -10.21 7.38
CA ALA A 201 5.12 -11.45 7.17
C ALA A 201 3.88 -11.26 6.30
N ARG A 202 3.17 -10.12 6.46
CA ARG A 202 1.95 -9.78 5.71
C ARG A 202 2.16 -9.61 4.21
N TYR A 203 3.38 -9.32 3.76
CA TYR A 203 3.71 -9.24 2.33
C TYR A 203 3.96 -10.63 1.77
N TYR A 204 4.76 -11.44 2.46
CA TYR A 204 5.18 -12.77 1.99
C TYR A 204 4.07 -13.81 2.09
N LEU A 205 3.39 -13.88 3.22
CA LEU A 205 2.27 -14.79 3.41
C LEU A 205 0.98 -14.23 2.81
N GLY A 206 0.82 -12.90 2.80
CA GLY A 206 -0.33 -12.26 2.17
C GLY A 206 -0.38 -12.49 0.67
N VAL A 207 0.75 -12.41 -0.05
CA VAL A 207 0.76 -12.62 -1.51
C VAL A 207 0.35 -14.04 -1.88
N GLU A 208 0.87 -15.05 -1.18
CA GLU A 208 0.52 -16.45 -1.40
C GLU A 208 -0.93 -16.74 -0.99
N PHE A 209 -1.41 -16.12 0.08
CA PHE A 209 -2.80 -16.30 0.49
C PHE A 209 -3.76 -15.65 -0.50
N ILE A 210 -3.46 -14.44 -0.99
CA ILE A 210 -4.26 -13.82 -2.05
C ILE A 210 -4.19 -14.62 -3.35
N GLU A 211 -3.04 -15.16 -3.72
CA GLU A 211 -2.93 -16.07 -4.88
C GLU A 211 -3.87 -17.28 -4.73
N TYR A 212 -3.85 -17.96 -3.59
CA TYR A 212 -4.79 -19.04 -3.28
C TYR A 212 -6.25 -18.59 -3.38
N LEU A 213 -6.57 -17.39 -2.87
CA LEU A 213 -7.93 -16.86 -2.90
C LEU A 213 -8.38 -16.48 -4.32
N VAL A 214 -7.49 -15.96 -5.15
CA VAL A 214 -7.74 -15.66 -6.56
C VAL A 214 -7.98 -16.97 -7.34
N GLN A 215 -7.19 -18.01 -7.10
CA GLN A 215 -7.41 -19.33 -7.69
C GLN A 215 -8.78 -19.93 -7.31
N LYS A 216 -9.26 -19.61 -6.10
CA LYS A 216 -10.54 -20.11 -5.58
C LYS A 216 -11.76 -19.27 -5.98
N TYR A 217 -11.62 -17.95 -6.03
CA TYR A 217 -12.74 -17.00 -6.12
C TYR A 217 -12.55 -15.93 -7.22
N SER A 218 -11.52 -15.96 -8.05
CA SER A 218 -11.15 -14.88 -8.99
C SER A 218 -10.72 -13.55 -8.34
N PHE A 219 -9.91 -12.77 -9.04
CA PHE A 219 -9.43 -11.48 -8.56
C PHE A 219 -10.56 -10.44 -8.52
N GLU A 220 -11.54 -10.54 -9.42
CA GLU A 220 -12.70 -9.66 -9.47
C GLU A 220 -13.54 -9.74 -8.19
N GLN A 221 -13.77 -10.95 -7.65
CA GLN A 221 -14.49 -11.11 -6.39
C GLN A 221 -13.67 -10.58 -5.20
N ILE A 222 -12.34 -10.75 -5.19
CA ILE A 222 -11.48 -10.17 -4.14
C ILE A 222 -11.56 -8.64 -4.15
N VAL A 223 -11.55 -8.04 -5.33
CA VAL A 223 -11.74 -6.61 -5.51
C VAL A 223 -13.16 -6.19 -5.08
N GLU A 224 -14.20 -6.95 -5.42
CA GLU A 224 -15.57 -6.68 -4.97
C GLU A 224 -15.72 -6.73 -3.44
N LEU A 225 -15.09 -7.71 -2.78
CA LEU A 225 -15.02 -7.78 -1.32
C LEU A 225 -14.43 -6.49 -0.73
N LEU A 226 -13.29 -6.04 -1.25
CA LEU A 226 -12.67 -4.79 -0.80
C LEU A 226 -13.62 -3.60 -0.99
N LYS A 227 -14.31 -3.52 -2.15
CA LYS A 227 -15.27 -2.46 -2.46
C LYS A 227 -16.45 -2.44 -1.49
N ASN A 228 -17.03 -3.61 -1.24
CA ASN A 228 -18.15 -3.77 -0.32
C ASN A 228 -17.72 -3.42 1.10
N TYR A 229 -16.55 -3.90 1.53
CA TYR A 229 -16.00 -3.58 2.82
C TYR A 229 -15.79 -2.07 3.03
N ASN A 230 -15.12 -1.39 2.08
CA ASN A 230 -14.87 0.04 2.14
C ASN A 230 -16.16 0.90 2.12
N SER A 231 -17.21 0.42 1.44
CA SER A 231 -18.48 1.13 1.32
C SER A 231 -19.50 0.80 2.43
N SER A 232 -19.35 -0.35 3.10
CA SER A 232 -20.29 -0.86 4.10
C SER A 232 -20.20 -0.18 5.47
N TYR A 233 -19.23 0.71 5.69
CA TYR A 233 -19.05 1.59 6.86
C TYR A 233 -19.77 1.14 8.17
N TYR A 234 -19.05 0.44 9.05
CA TYR A 234 -19.52 -0.17 10.32
C TYR A 234 -20.76 -1.08 10.26
N ARG A 235 -21.43 -1.21 9.10
CA ARG A 235 -22.65 -2.02 8.97
C ARG A 235 -22.34 -3.50 8.96
N ASP A 236 -21.28 -3.87 8.23
CA ASP A 236 -20.88 -5.24 8.02
C ASP A 236 -19.41 -5.40 8.38
N SER A 237 -19.08 -6.43 9.16
CA SER A 237 -17.70 -6.84 9.42
C SER A 237 -17.01 -7.33 8.14
N PHE A 238 -15.69 -7.50 8.19
CA PHE A 238 -14.94 -8.12 7.10
C PHE A 238 -15.47 -9.53 6.80
N SER A 239 -15.76 -10.33 7.82
CA SER A 239 -16.33 -11.68 7.67
C SER A 239 -17.74 -11.67 7.07
N GLN A 240 -18.58 -10.68 7.37
CA GLN A 240 -19.91 -10.55 6.77
C GLN A 240 -19.81 -10.17 5.28
N ASN A 241 -18.91 -9.24 4.92
CA ASN A 241 -18.66 -8.91 3.52
C ASN A 241 -18.05 -10.11 2.77
N TRP A 242 -17.15 -10.86 3.40
CA TRP A 242 -16.57 -12.09 2.87
C TRP A 242 -17.63 -13.10 2.48
N GLN A 243 -18.56 -13.39 3.41
CA GLN A 243 -19.63 -14.34 3.18
C GLN A 243 -20.56 -13.90 2.03
N LYS A 244 -20.85 -12.60 1.92
CA LYS A 244 -21.69 -12.06 0.83
C LYS A 244 -21.08 -12.27 -0.55
N VAL A 245 -19.76 -12.11 -0.68
CA VAL A 245 -19.06 -12.17 -1.97
C VAL A 245 -18.64 -13.59 -2.34
N THR A 246 -18.21 -14.38 -1.36
CA THR A 246 -17.68 -15.74 -1.60
C THR A 246 -18.69 -16.84 -1.36
N GLY A 247 -19.82 -16.55 -0.69
CA GLY A 247 -20.82 -17.53 -0.28
C GLY A 247 -20.33 -18.54 0.77
N SER A 248 -19.10 -18.37 1.29
CA SER A 248 -18.43 -19.25 2.25
C SER A 248 -18.24 -18.57 3.60
#